data_AF-A0A7S3H9R8-F1
#
_entry.id   AF-A0A7S3H9R8-F1
#
_cell.length_a   1.000
_cell.length_b   1.000
_cell.length_c   1.000
_cell.angle_alpha   90.00
_cell.angle_beta   90.00
_cell.angle_gamma   90.00
#
_symmetry.space_group_name_H-M   'P 1'
#
loop_
_entity.id
_entity.type
_entity.pdbx_description
1 polymer ?
#
loop_
_entity_poly.entity_id
_entity_poly.type
_entity_poly.pdbx_seq_one_letter_code
_entity_poly.pdbx_strand_id
1 'polypeptide(L)'
;DKKFLAALDTQCASKSGIHEEERKMRAQEIVALADTIKILNDDDALDLFKKTLPSASMSFVQVESTSAEQRKQAMTVLAQVREHVQVSQGRHRIDIVMLALSGKKIGFEKVITMIDELVTTLKKEQVDDEAKKEYCGVQFDESDDKKKALERTLADLQTVIEETKEGI
;
A
#
# COMPACT_ATOMS: atom_id res chain seq x y z
N ASP A 1 48.01 25.52 -44.09
CA ASP A 1 47.84 24.23 -44.79
C ASP A 1 49.09 23.35 -44.96
N LYS A 2 50.23 23.83 -45.50
CA LYS A 2 51.38 22.94 -45.79
C LYS A 2 51.96 22.15 -44.59
N LYS A 3 51.99 22.75 -43.39
CA LYS A 3 52.43 22.06 -42.16
C LYS A 3 51.45 20.97 -41.70
N PHE A 4 50.16 21.14 -41.97
CA PHE A 4 49.12 20.16 -41.63
C PHE A 4 49.21 18.93 -42.54
N LEU A 5 49.40 19.13 -43.85
CA LEU A 5 49.61 18.03 -44.80
C LEU A 5 50.85 17.18 -44.47
N ALA A 6 51.98 17.81 -44.14
CA ALA A 6 53.19 17.08 -43.74
C ALA A 6 53.02 16.31 -42.41
N ALA A 7 52.24 16.86 -41.46
CA ALA A 7 51.91 16.18 -40.22
C ALA A 7 50.88 15.04 -40.44
N LEU A 8 50.01 15.18 -41.43
CA LEU A 8 49.02 14.17 -41.80
C LEU A 8 49.69 12.95 -42.45
N ASP A 9 50.62 13.15 -43.39
CA ASP A 9 51.34 12.04 -44.04
C ASP A 9 52.13 11.19 -43.03
N THR A 10 52.78 11.84 -42.07
CA THR A 10 53.51 11.13 -41.01
C THR A 10 52.58 10.38 -40.05
N GLN A 11 51.42 10.96 -39.69
CA GLN A 11 50.40 10.27 -38.90
C GLN A 11 49.73 9.11 -39.65
N CYS A 12 49.45 9.27 -40.95
CA CYS A 12 48.87 8.22 -41.78
C CYS A 12 49.82 7.02 -41.91
N ALA A 13 51.12 7.26 -42.13
CA ALA A 13 52.13 6.20 -42.17
C ALA A 13 52.23 5.46 -40.82
N SER A 14 52.28 6.21 -39.71
CA SER A 14 52.33 5.62 -38.36
C SER A 14 51.07 4.81 -38.04
N LYS A 15 49.87 5.34 -38.34
CA LYS A 15 48.61 4.62 -38.10
C LYS A 15 48.44 3.41 -39.00
N SER A 16 48.95 3.44 -40.23
CA SER A 16 48.91 2.28 -41.12
C SER A 16 49.70 1.10 -40.55
N GLY A 17 50.90 1.36 -39.99
CA GLY A 17 51.70 0.31 -39.35
C GLY A 17 51.01 -0.28 -38.12
N ILE A 18 50.46 0.58 -37.24
CA ILE A 18 49.72 0.13 -36.05
C ILE A 18 48.49 -0.71 -36.45
N HIS A 19 47.75 -0.27 -37.47
CA HIS A 19 46.55 -0.99 -37.92
C HIS A 19 46.88 -2.37 -38.50
N GLU A 20 48.02 -2.52 -39.18
CA GLU A 20 48.46 -3.80 -39.71
C GLU A 20 48.89 -4.78 -38.61
N GLU A 21 49.55 -4.28 -37.56
CA GLU A 21 49.86 -5.05 -36.36
C GLU A 21 48.60 -5.47 -35.60
N GLU A 22 47.64 -4.56 -35.39
CA GLU A 22 46.35 -4.87 -34.77
C GLU A 22 45.57 -5.92 -35.57
N ARG A 23 45.58 -5.82 -36.89
CA ARG A 23 44.91 -6.78 -37.77
C ARG A 23 45.53 -8.17 -37.65
N LYS A 24 46.86 -8.25 -37.53
CA LYS A 24 47.58 -9.50 -37.32
C LYS A 24 47.26 -10.10 -35.95
N MET A 25 47.22 -9.29 -34.89
CA MET A 25 46.85 -9.73 -33.55
C MET A 25 45.41 -10.26 -33.50
N ARG A 26 44.45 -9.54 -34.10
CA ARG A 26 43.05 -10.02 -34.19
C ARG A 26 42.91 -11.32 -34.97
N ALA A 27 43.70 -11.51 -36.03
CA ALA A 27 43.71 -12.77 -36.76
C ALA A 27 44.18 -13.94 -35.87
N GLN A 28 45.19 -13.71 -35.03
CA GLN A 28 45.65 -14.68 -34.04
C GLN A 28 44.60 -14.94 -32.96
N GLU A 29 43.89 -13.91 -32.49
CA GLU A 29 42.78 -14.06 -31.55
C GLU A 29 41.64 -14.92 -32.12
N ILE A 30 41.28 -14.73 -33.39
CA ILE A 30 40.21 -15.54 -34.03
C ILE A 30 40.63 -17.01 -34.12
N VAL A 31 41.89 -17.29 -34.46
CA VAL A 31 42.41 -18.68 -34.48
C VAL A 31 42.40 -19.27 -33.07
N ALA A 32 42.85 -18.51 -32.07
CA ALA A 32 42.82 -18.94 -30.68
C ALA A 32 41.39 -19.24 -30.20
N LEU A 33 40.41 -18.39 -30.53
CA LEU A 33 39.00 -18.63 -30.24
C LEU A 33 38.50 -19.92 -30.90
N ALA A 34 38.80 -20.11 -32.19
CA ALA A 34 38.41 -21.32 -32.92
C ALA A 34 39.02 -22.59 -32.30
N ASP A 35 40.27 -22.55 -31.88
CA ASP A 35 40.93 -23.68 -31.24
C ASP A 35 40.39 -23.93 -29.82
N THR A 36 40.07 -22.90 -29.05
CA THR A 36 39.33 -23.10 -27.77
C THR A 36 37.94 -23.69 -27.98
N ILE A 37 37.22 -23.30 -29.03
CA ILE A 37 35.90 -23.88 -29.35
C ILE A 37 36.04 -25.36 -29.70
N LYS A 38 37.09 -25.76 -30.44
CA LYS A 38 37.36 -27.18 -30.70
C LYS A 38 37.63 -27.94 -29.40
N ILE A 39 38.53 -27.45 -28.56
CA ILE A 39 38.84 -28.07 -27.26
C ILE A 39 37.59 -28.23 -26.38
N LEU A 40 36.68 -27.24 -26.40
CA LEU A 40 35.43 -27.31 -25.63
C LEU A 40 34.38 -28.25 -26.24
N ASN A 41 34.45 -28.51 -27.55
CA ASN A 41 33.55 -29.43 -28.26
C ASN A 41 34.15 -30.83 -28.45
N ASP A 42 35.40 -31.05 -28.06
CA ASP A 42 36.01 -32.37 -28.07
C ASP A 42 35.22 -33.29 -27.11
N ASP A 43 34.97 -34.52 -27.55
CA ASP A 43 34.11 -35.47 -26.83
C ASP A 43 34.59 -35.73 -25.39
N ASP A 44 35.91 -35.71 -25.15
CA ASP A 44 36.49 -35.85 -23.81
C ASP A 44 36.15 -34.67 -22.89
N ALA A 45 36.09 -33.45 -23.43
CA ALA A 45 35.67 -32.27 -22.67
C ALA A 45 34.16 -32.34 -22.39
N LEU A 46 33.34 -32.76 -23.35
CA LEU A 46 31.91 -32.99 -23.18
C LEU A 46 31.62 -34.07 -22.13
N ASP A 47 32.37 -35.16 -22.12
CA ASP A 47 32.23 -36.22 -21.12
C ASP A 47 32.73 -35.79 -19.74
N LEU A 48 33.77 -34.96 -19.68
CA LEU A 48 34.20 -34.33 -18.44
C LEU A 48 33.11 -33.39 -17.91
N PHE A 49 32.52 -32.52 -18.75
CA PHE A 49 31.41 -31.64 -18.37
C PHE A 49 30.20 -32.43 -17.85
N LYS A 50 29.85 -33.55 -18.49
CA LYS A 50 28.78 -34.44 -18.02
C LYS A 50 29.11 -35.13 -16.69
N LYS A 51 30.38 -35.44 -16.42
CA LYS A 51 30.84 -36.06 -15.17
C LYS A 51 31.01 -35.05 -14.03
N THR A 52 31.41 -33.81 -14.33
CA THR A 52 31.67 -32.76 -13.33
C THR A 52 30.45 -31.92 -13.00
N LEU A 53 29.45 -31.86 -13.88
CA LEU A 53 28.15 -31.25 -13.57
C LEU A 53 27.22 -32.35 -13.03
N PRO A 54 27.07 -32.50 -11.70
CA PRO A 54 25.94 -33.26 -11.17
C PRO A 54 24.66 -32.61 -11.73
N SER A 55 23.92 -33.42 -12.48
CA SER A 55 22.65 -33.09 -13.14
C SER A 55 21.91 -31.92 -12.48
N ALA A 56 21.78 -30.82 -13.22
CA ALA A 56 20.88 -29.68 -12.97
C ALA A 56 20.94 -28.95 -11.60
N SER A 57 21.77 -29.37 -10.64
CA SER A 57 21.70 -28.91 -9.24
C SER A 57 22.75 -27.87 -8.86
N MET A 58 23.68 -27.55 -9.76
CA MET A 58 24.67 -26.46 -9.63
C MET A 58 24.43 -25.34 -10.64
N SER A 59 23.20 -25.23 -11.15
CA SER A 59 22.79 -24.06 -11.92
C SER A 59 22.80 -22.86 -10.98
N PHE A 60 23.43 -21.76 -11.38
CA PHE A 60 23.23 -20.42 -10.80
C PHE A 60 21.76 -20.01 -11.05
N VAL A 61 20.82 -20.72 -10.42
CA VAL A 61 19.39 -20.46 -10.54
C VAL A 61 19.14 -19.16 -9.80
N GLN A 62 19.01 -18.10 -10.59
CA GLN A 62 18.42 -16.86 -10.13
C GLN A 62 16.95 -17.16 -9.81
N VAL A 63 16.68 -17.52 -8.56
CA VAL A 63 15.31 -17.72 -8.09
C VAL A 63 14.66 -16.35 -8.06
N GLU A 64 13.69 -16.14 -8.94
CA GLU A 64 12.84 -14.96 -8.90
C GLU A 64 12.18 -14.87 -7.52
N SER A 65 12.58 -13.86 -6.74
CA SER A 65 12.07 -13.66 -5.39
C SER A 65 10.82 -12.79 -5.48
N THR A 66 9.65 -13.42 -5.33
CA THR A 66 8.40 -12.67 -5.26
C THR A 66 8.33 -11.87 -3.96
N SER A 67 7.56 -10.77 -3.96
CA SER A 67 7.29 -10.02 -2.72
C SER A 67 6.60 -10.88 -1.65
N ALA A 68 5.88 -11.94 -2.04
CA ALA A 68 5.28 -12.90 -1.12
C ALA A 68 6.33 -13.80 -0.45
N GLU A 69 7.30 -14.31 -1.21
CA GLU A 69 8.46 -15.05 -0.68
C GLU A 69 9.26 -14.20 0.31
N GLN A 70 9.56 -12.93 -0.04
CA GLN A 70 10.30 -12.02 0.83
C GLN A 70 9.56 -11.75 2.14
N ARG A 71 8.24 -11.55 2.09
CA ARG A 71 7.40 -11.40 3.29
C ARG A 71 7.42 -12.65 4.16
N LYS A 72 7.33 -13.83 3.54
CA LYS A 72 7.36 -15.11 4.26
C LYS A 72 8.72 -15.30 4.96
N GLN A 73 9.82 -15.02 4.28
CA GLN A 73 11.16 -15.09 4.86
C GLN A 73 11.33 -14.09 6.01
N ALA A 74 10.91 -12.83 5.82
CA ALA A 74 10.94 -11.81 6.86
C ALA A 74 10.10 -12.21 8.09
N MET A 75 8.93 -12.82 7.89
CA MET A 75 8.09 -13.33 8.97
C MET A 75 8.77 -14.44 9.78
N THR A 76 9.48 -15.37 9.13
CA THR A 76 10.23 -16.42 9.81
C THR A 76 11.34 -15.84 10.68
N VAL A 77 12.10 -14.88 10.16
CA VAL A 77 13.18 -14.22 10.91
C VAL A 77 12.63 -13.44 12.10
N LEU A 78 11.56 -12.66 11.91
CA LEU A 78 10.95 -11.91 13.00
C LEU A 78 10.33 -12.81 14.08
N ALA A 79 9.80 -13.99 13.71
CA ALA A 79 9.30 -14.96 14.67
C ALA A 79 10.42 -15.50 15.58
N GLN A 80 11.60 -15.79 15.02
CA GLN A 80 12.77 -16.22 15.80
C GLN A 80 13.25 -15.12 16.74
N VAL A 81 13.36 -13.88 16.25
CA VAL A 81 13.78 -12.73 17.08
C VAL A 81 12.76 -12.48 18.20
N ARG A 82 11.46 -12.61 17.92
CA ARG A 82 10.39 -12.44 18.91
C ARG A 82 10.50 -13.42 20.08
N GLU A 83 10.94 -14.65 19.83
CA GLU A 83 11.10 -15.68 20.87
C GLU A 83 12.22 -15.32 21.86
N HIS A 84 13.28 -14.67 21.38
CA HIS A 84 14.44 -14.29 22.18
C HIS A 84 14.35 -12.90 22.82
N VAL A 85 13.33 -12.10 22.50
CA VAL A 85 13.15 -10.73 23.03
C VAL A 85 12.08 -10.70 24.12
N GLN A 86 12.48 -10.20 25.30
CA GLN A 86 11.53 -9.96 26.40
C GLN A 86 10.55 -8.82 26.09
N VAL A 87 9.37 -8.86 26.70
CA VAL A 87 8.31 -7.84 26.48
C VAL A 87 8.80 -6.43 26.79
N SER A 88 9.58 -6.27 27.86
CA SER A 88 10.17 -5.00 28.31
C SER A 88 11.23 -4.44 27.34
N GLN A 89 11.81 -5.28 26.49
CA GLN A 89 12.93 -4.94 25.60
C GLN A 89 12.50 -4.59 24.17
N GLY A 90 11.19 -4.40 23.92
CA GLY A 90 10.71 -3.91 22.62
C GLY A 90 9.96 -4.94 21.76
N ARG A 91 9.50 -6.05 22.33
CA ARG A 91 8.67 -7.07 21.63
C ARG A 91 7.45 -6.47 20.91
N HIS A 92 6.85 -5.42 21.47
CA HIS A 92 5.74 -4.68 20.87
C HIS A 92 6.08 -4.12 19.47
N ARG A 93 7.33 -3.67 19.24
CA ARG A 93 7.76 -3.15 17.95
C ARG A 93 7.84 -4.25 16.90
N ILE A 94 8.34 -5.42 17.28
CA ILE A 94 8.40 -6.61 16.42
C ILE A 94 6.99 -7.08 16.08
N ASP A 95 6.08 -7.09 17.06
CA ASP A 95 4.69 -7.50 16.86
C ASP A 95 3.95 -6.61 15.86
N ILE A 96 4.20 -5.29 15.89
CA ILE A 96 3.63 -4.33 14.92
C ILE A 96 4.17 -4.57 13.51
N VAL A 97 5.48 -4.81 13.38
CA VAL A 97 6.11 -5.09 12.07
C VAL A 97 5.62 -6.43 11.51
N MET A 98 5.50 -7.46 12.35
CA MET A 98 4.91 -8.74 11.97
C MET A 98 3.46 -8.58 11.55
N LEU A 99 2.66 -7.75 12.23
CA LEU A 99 1.28 -7.47 11.85
C LEU A 99 1.20 -6.79 10.47
N ALA A 100 2.08 -5.82 10.20
CA ALA A 100 2.15 -5.13 8.91
C ALA A 100 2.57 -6.08 7.76
N LEU A 101 3.54 -6.97 8.00
CA LEU A 101 3.97 -8.00 7.04
C LEU A 101 2.94 -9.11 6.85
N SER A 102 2.20 -9.43 7.91
CA SER A 102 1.06 -10.34 7.90
C SER A 102 -0.15 -9.76 7.19
N GLY A 103 -0.02 -8.58 6.56
CA GLY A 103 -0.99 -7.84 5.79
C GLY A 103 -1.68 -8.68 4.71
N LYS A 104 -2.52 -9.61 5.17
CA LYS A 104 -3.78 -9.91 4.55
C LYS A 104 -4.46 -8.56 4.43
N LYS A 105 -4.92 -8.24 3.25
CA LYS A 105 -5.98 -7.25 3.04
C LYS A 105 -7.21 -7.71 3.83
N ILE A 106 -7.17 -7.69 5.17
CA ILE A 106 -8.38 -7.65 5.95
C ILE A 106 -8.82 -6.21 5.77
N GLY A 107 -9.50 -5.99 4.65
CA GLY A 107 -10.12 -4.72 4.36
C GLY A 107 -11.00 -4.42 5.55
N PHE A 108 -10.77 -3.27 6.19
CA PHE A 108 -11.73 -2.70 7.12
C PHE A 108 -13.04 -2.36 6.42
N GLU A 109 -13.21 -2.69 5.14
CA GLU A 109 -14.45 -2.63 4.35
C GLU A 109 -15.69 -2.96 5.18
N LYS A 110 -15.73 -4.09 5.90
CA LYS A 110 -16.89 -4.43 6.73
C LYS A 110 -17.11 -3.45 7.89
N VAL A 111 -16.04 -2.97 8.53
CA VAL A 111 -16.11 -1.98 9.62
C VAL A 111 -16.51 -0.62 9.07
N ILE A 112 -15.97 -0.23 7.92
CA ILE A 112 -16.30 1.02 7.20
C ILE A 112 -17.78 0.99 6.80
N THR A 113 -18.28 -0.12 6.25
CA THR A 113 -19.71 -0.27 5.92
C THR A 113 -20.60 -0.15 7.16
N MET A 114 -20.23 -0.76 8.29
CA MET A 114 -20.98 -0.60 9.54
C MET A 114 -20.98 0.86 10.04
N ILE A 115 -19.88 1.59 9.86
CA ILE A 115 -19.80 3.02 10.17
C ILE A 115 -20.69 3.83 9.23
N ASP A 116 -20.68 3.54 7.92
CA ASP A 116 -21.51 4.24 6.92
C ASP A 116 -23.01 4.02 7.17
N GLU A 117 -23.40 2.80 7.55
CA GLU A 117 -24.77 2.46 7.95
C GLU A 117 -25.18 3.22 9.22
N LEU A 118 -24.30 3.32 10.22
CA LEU A 118 -24.55 4.08 11.43
C LEU A 118 -24.72 5.58 11.13
N VAL A 119 -23.84 6.15 10.30
CA VAL A 119 -23.92 7.56 9.88
C VAL A 119 -25.23 7.83 9.12
N THR A 120 -25.65 6.90 8.26
CA THR A 120 -26.92 7.00 7.53
C THR A 120 -28.12 6.97 8.47
N THR A 121 -28.08 6.12 9.49
CA THR A 121 -29.14 5.99 10.50
C THR A 121 -29.24 7.26 11.35
N LEU A 122 -28.11 7.75 11.86
CA LEU A 122 -28.07 8.99 12.66
C LEU A 122 -28.58 10.21 11.90
N LYS A 123 -28.34 10.30 10.58
CA LYS A 123 -28.90 11.38 9.75
C LYS A 123 -30.42 11.32 9.63
N LYS A 124 -31.00 10.11 9.56
CA LYS A 124 -32.46 9.95 9.54
C LYS A 124 -33.06 10.33 10.90
N GLU A 125 -32.46 9.82 11.98
CA GLU A 125 -32.88 10.16 13.35
C GLU A 125 -32.82 11.68 13.59
N GLN A 126 -31.80 12.37 13.09
CA GLN A 126 -31.69 13.83 13.22
C GLN A 126 -32.89 14.56 12.59
N VAL A 127 -33.32 14.15 11.39
CA VAL A 127 -34.48 14.76 10.72
C VAL A 127 -35.77 14.48 11.49
N ASP A 128 -35.94 13.25 11.96
CA ASP A 128 -37.12 12.85 12.75
C ASP A 128 -37.18 13.61 14.09
N ASP A 129 -36.03 13.81 14.74
CA ASP A 129 -35.94 14.55 16.01
C ASP A 129 -36.17 16.06 15.81
N GLU A 130 -35.67 16.66 14.73
CA GLU A 130 -35.96 18.05 14.37
C GLU A 130 -37.47 18.25 14.14
N ALA A 131 -38.10 17.34 13.39
CA ALA A 131 -39.53 17.37 13.13
C ALA A 131 -40.36 17.18 14.42
N LYS A 132 -39.96 16.25 15.30
CA LYS A 132 -40.60 16.07 16.62
C LYS A 132 -40.43 17.31 17.49
N LYS A 133 -39.27 17.95 17.47
CA LYS A 133 -39.02 19.15 18.26
C LYS A 133 -39.94 20.29 17.82
N GLU A 134 -40.09 20.49 16.51
CA GLU A 134 -41.02 21.48 15.96
C GLU A 134 -42.47 21.13 16.33
N TYR A 135 -42.89 19.88 16.14
CA TYR A 135 -44.23 19.41 16.53
C TYR A 135 -44.52 19.64 18.02
N CYS A 136 -43.58 19.28 18.90
CA CYS A 136 -43.72 19.48 20.33
C CYS A 136 -43.83 20.98 20.67
N GLY A 137 -43.05 21.84 20.02
CA GLY A 137 -43.13 23.29 20.20
C GLY A 137 -44.52 23.82 19.89
N VAL A 138 -45.06 23.49 18.71
CA VAL A 138 -46.40 23.91 18.29
C VAL A 138 -47.48 23.40 19.24
N GLN A 139 -47.41 22.12 19.65
CA GLN A 139 -48.39 21.53 20.57
C GLN A 139 -48.35 22.16 21.96
N PHE A 140 -47.17 22.54 22.45
CA PHE A 140 -47.06 23.25 23.72
C PHE A 140 -47.66 24.65 23.64
N ASP A 141 -47.37 25.41 22.57
CA ASP A 141 -47.94 26.74 22.35
C ASP A 141 -49.47 26.68 22.27
N GLU A 142 -50.02 25.76 21.46
CA GLU A 142 -51.47 25.56 21.36
C GLU A 142 -52.10 25.18 22.70
N SER A 143 -51.42 24.35 23.49
CA SER A 143 -51.91 23.92 24.80
C SER A 143 -51.88 25.06 25.82
N ASP A 144 -50.84 25.90 25.79
CA ASP A 144 -50.73 27.06 26.68
C ASP A 144 -51.75 28.14 26.31
N ASP A 145 -52.01 28.36 25.02
CA ASP A 145 -53.06 29.27 24.55
C ASP A 145 -54.46 28.78 24.97
N LYS A 146 -54.76 27.48 24.79
CA LYS A 146 -56.01 26.87 25.27
C LYS A 146 -56.15 26.99 26.78
N LYS A 147 -55.07 26.76 27.53
CA LYS A 147 -55.07 26.91 28.98
C LYS A 147 -55.40 28.33 29.41
N LYS A 148 -54.71 29.34 28.85
CA LYS A 148 -54.97 30.76 29.14
C LYS A 148 -56.39 31.18 28.77
N ALA A 149 -56.90 30.71 27.63
CA ALA A 149 -58.28 30.97 27.23
C ALA A 149 -59.28 30.38 28.24
N LEU A 150 -59.08 29.13 28.67
CA LEU A 150 -59.92 28.48 29.67
C LEU A 150 -59.84 29.17 31.04
N GLU A 151 -58.64 29.56 31.49
CA GLU A 151 -58.45 30.31 32.74
C GLU A 151 -59.19 31.65 32.72
N ARG A 152 -59.15 32.38 31.60
CA ARG A 152 -59.95 33.61 31.43
C ARG A 152 -61.44 33.33 31.50
N THR A 153 -61.93 32.33 30.77
CA THR A 153 -63.36 31.99 30.82
C THR A 153 -63.81 31.54 32.20
N LEU A 154 -62.95 30.84 32.96
CA LEU A 154 -63.25 30.47 34.34
C LEU A 154 -63.32 31.69 35.24
N ALA A 155 -62.38 32.63 35.11
CA ALA A 155 -62.40 33.88 35.86
C ALA A 155 -63.66 34.69 35.54
N ASP A 156 -64.00 34.88 34.26
CA ASP A 156 -65.20 35.59 33.82
C ASP A 156 -66.47 34.95 34.39
N LEU A 157 -66.61 33.62 34.29
CA LEU A 157 -67.73 32.88 34.85
C LEU A 157 -67.80 32.98 36.38
N GLN A 158 -66.66 32.96 37.08
CA GLN A 158 -66.61 33.16 38.54
C GLN A 158 -67.12 34.55 38.92
N THR A 159 -66.70 35.61 38.22
CA THR A 159 -67.23 36.96 38.44
C THR A 159 -68.74 37.02 38.22
N VAL A 160 -69.26 36.43 37.13
CA VAL A 160 -70.71 36.41 36.86
C VAL A 160 -71.48 35.66 37.95
N ILE A 161 -70.93 34.56 38.47
CA ILE A 161 -71.54 33.81 39.58
C ILE A 161 -71.60 34.65 40.85
N GLU A 162 -70.52 35.33 41.22
CA GLU A 162 -70.50 36.19 42.41
C GLU A 162 -71.46 37.38 42.26
N GLU A 163 -71.48 38.06 41.10
CA GLU A 163 -72.43 39.15 40.81
C GLU A 163 -73.89 38.68 40.90
N THR A 164 -74.20 37.49 40.38
CA THR A 164 -75.56 36.92 40.45
C THR A 164 -75.96 36.57 41.89
N LYS A 165 -74.99 36.16 42.72
CA LYS A 165 -75.22 35.80 44.11
C LYS A 165 -75.40 37.03 45.01
N GLU A 166 -74.73 38.14 44.72
CA GLU A 166 -74.91 39.42 45.42
C GLU A 166 -76.20 40.15 45.00
N GLY A 167 -76.72 39.86 43.81
CA GLY A 167 -77.97 40.44 43.28
C GLY A 167 -79.27 39.76 43.73
N ILE A 168 -79.19 38.69 44.54
CA ILE A 168 -80.33 37.97 45.14
C ILE A 168 -80.39 38.28 46.64
#